data_AF-A0A165L3L9-F1
#
_entry.id   AF-A0A165L3L9-F1
#
_cell.length_a   1.000
_cell.length_b   1.000
_cell.length_c   1.000
_cell.angle_alpha   90.00
_cell.angle_beta   90.00
_cell.angle_gamma   90.00
#
_symmetry.space_group_name_H-M   'P 1'
#
loop_
_entity.id
_entity.type
_entity.pdbx_description
1 polymer ?
#
loop_
_entity_poly.entity_id
_entity_poly.type
_entity_poly.pdbx_seq_one_letter_code
_entity_poly.pdbx_strand_id
1 'polypeptide(L)'
;MDLILVSSDHVLFYAHSKILTGVSKNSFAGLLPPAVRSGSFDMDLELPAVRVQQSARVLNVVMHALYGFNPAPYAPDLDTLSDAMDALCKTYAIHQSVVLAPSLPLFTILAAHAPLQPFAVYALAAKHDMEPLAIAASQFLLSYPLSTITDDDARRLGAVYLRRLFFLHLGRIDALKRLLGPLPEMHTPTADCDAKVQEKLRRAWTLAAAFLIYENRADTTPQSLQATLGPLLNPLWCSDCRQVLSARIQSLITQWSTVKTTI
;
A
#
# COMPACT_ATOMS: atom_id res chain seq x y z
N MET A 1 3.21 1.44 37.23
CA MET A 1 2.95 2.79 36.69
C MET A 1 3.60 3.77 37.65
N ASP A 2 4.54 4.58 37.18
CA ASP A 2 5.33 5.54 37.97
C ASP A 2 5.27 6.97 37.39
N LEU A 3 4.43 7.18 36.38
CA LEU A 3 4.25 8.44 35.67
C LEU A 3 2.79 8.58 35.20
N ILE A 4 2.26 9.80 35.23
CA ILE A 4 0.99 10.18 34.59
C ILE A 4 1.28 11.10 33.41
N LEU A 5 0.83 10.75 32.22
CA LEU A 5 0.76 11.65 31.07
C LEU A 5 -0.64 12.27 31.01
N VAL A 6 -0.71 13.58 30.89
CA VAL A 6 -1.96 14.33 30.76
C VAL A 6 -2.06 14.84 29.34
N SER A 7 -3.06 14.39 28.59
CA SER A 7 -3.31 14.86 27.23
C SER A 7 -3.77 16.32 27.20
N SER A 8 -3.78 16.92 26.01
CA SER A 8 -4.22 18.31 25.83
C SER A 8 -5.71 18.55 26.15
N ASP A 9 -6.52 17.51 26.05
CA ASP A 9 -7.94 17.43 26.44
C ASP A 9 -8.14 16.85 27.86
N HIS A 10 -7.09 16.89 28.70
CA HIS A 10 -7.12 16.59 30.13
C HIS A 10 -7.44 15.13 30.51
N VAL A 11 -7.24 14.18 29.59
CA VAL A 11 -7.34 12.75 29.89
C VAL A 11 -6.03 12.24 30.47
N LEU A 12 -6.12 11.42 31.52
CA LEU A 12 -4.98 10.89 32.25
C LEU A 12 -4.57 9.51 31.69
N PHE A 13 -3.30 9.34 31.40
CA PHE A 13 -2.69 8.08 30.96
C PHE A 13 -1.62 7.67 31.94
N TYR A 14 -1.81 6.51 32.57
CA TYR A 14 -0.81 5.94 33.47
C TYR A 14 0.25 5.20 32.66
N ALA A 15 1.52 5.50 32.92
CA ALA A 15 2.65 4.99 32.14
C ALA A 15 3.80 4.49 33.02
N HIS A 16 4.78 3.84 32.37
CA HIS A 16 6.05 3.46 32.97
C HIS A 16 7.17 4.31 32.37
N SER A 17 7.79 5.17 33.19
CA SER A 17 8.89 6.05 32.78
C SER A 17 10.04 5.27 32.11
N LYS A 18 10.34 4.07 32.63
CA LYS A 18 11.37 3.16 32.10
C LYS A 18 11.06 2.63 30.70
N ILE A 19 9.77 2.38 30.38
CA ILE A 19 9.39 1.93 29.03
C ILE A 19 9.58 3.09 28.05
N LEU A 20 9.11 4.29 28.41
CA LEU A 20 9.18 5.47 27.56
C LEU A 20 10.64 5.93 27.32
N THR A 21 11.47 5.94 28.37
CA THR A 21 12.92 6.26 28.24
C THR A 21 13.68 5.17 27.47
N GLY A 22 13.28 3.91 27.58
CA GLY A 22 13.96 2.80 26.89
C GLY A 22 13.81 2.82 25.36
N VAL A 23 12.73 3.42 24.84
CA VAL A 23 12.41 3.44 23.40
C VAL A 23 12.60 4.81 22.75
N SER A 24 12.58 5.89 23.53
CA SER A 24 12.76 7.25 23.04
C SER A 24 14.22 7.68 23.04
N LYS A 25 14.68 8.30 21.95
CA LYS A 25 16.05 8.84 21.86
C LYS A 25 16.22 10.25 22.43
N ASN A 26 15.12 10.93 22.78
CA ASN A 26 15.13 12.31 23.27
C ASN A 26 14.45 12.47 24.63
N SER A 27 14.49 11.41 25.46
CA SER A 27 13.83 11.39 26.78
C SER A 27 12.34 11.75 26.70
N PHE A 28 11.67 11.27 25.65
CA PHE A 28 10.27 11.55 25.33
C PHE A 28 10.01 13.06 25.24
N ALA A 29 10.74 13.72 24.35
CA ALA A 29 10.77 15.18 24.18
C ALA A 29 11.26 15.95 25.42
N GLY A 30 12.14 15.36 26.22
CA GLY A 30 12.65 15.95 27.46
C GLY A 30 11.62 16.04 28.58
N LEU A 31 10.46 15.40 28.41
CA LEU A 31 9.35 15.48 29.34
C LEU A 31 9.49 14.53 30.53
N LEU A 32 10.37 13.53 30.42
CA LEU A 32 10.58 12.56 31.49
C LEU A 32 11.57 13.11 32.52
N PRO A 33 11.24 13.07 33.83
CA PRO A 33 12.16 13.53 34.86
C PRO A 33 13.45 12.70 34.82
N PRO A 34 14.61 13.32 35.10
CA PRO A 34 15.87 12.59 35.23
C PRO A 34 15.69 11.51 36.31
N ALA A 35 16.18 10.30 36.04
CA ALA A 35 16.01 9.14 36.93
C ALA A 35 16.42 9.51 38.36
N VAL A 36 15.43 9.77 39.23
CA VAL A 36 15.68 10.07 40.63
C VAL A 36 16.19 8.78 41.24
N ARG A 37 17.45 8.79 41.68
CA ARG A 37 18.03 7.69 42.44
C ARG A 37 17.12 7.44 43.64
N SER A 38 16.57 6.24 43.74
CA SER A 38 15.72 5.78 44.83
C SER A 38 16.35 6.15 46.17
N GLY A 39 15.81 7.18 46.82
CA GLY A 39 16.31 7.73 48.06
C GLY A 39 15.23 8.58 48.69
N SER A 40 14.87 8.21 49.93
CA SER A 40 13.85 8.79 50.81
C SER A 40 12.40 8.73 50.32
N PHE A 41 11.67 7.74 50.86
CA PHE A 41 10.24 7.82 51.07
C PHE A 41 9.94 8.97 52.04
N ASP A 42 9.22 9.98 51.59
CA ASP A 42 8.39 10.81 52.46
C ASP A 42 7.05 11.10 51.79
N MET A 43 6.01 11.09 52.62
CA MET A 43 4.59 11.04 52.27
C MET A 43 4.09 12.31 51.56
N ASP A 44 3.74 12.16 50.28
CA ASP A 44 2.51 12.63 49.63
C ASP A 44 2.51 12.03 48.21
N LEU A 45 1.75 10.93 48.02
CA LEU A 45 1.85 10.02 46.86
C LEU A 45 1.21 10.61 45.58
N GLU A 46 1.61 11.80 45.15
CA GLU A 46 1.26 12.30 43.83
C GLU A 46 2.28 11.78 42.81
N LEU A 47 1.85 10.83 41.97
CA LEU A 47 2.64 10.39 40.81
C LEU A 47 3.02 11.61 39.96
N PRO A 48 4.27 11.70 39.46
CA PRO A 48 4.66 12.82 38.62
C PRO A 48 3.74 12.90 37.39
N ALA A 49 3.09 14.05 37.22
CA ALA A 49 2.16 14.30 36.12
C ALA A 49 2.79 15.25 35.09
N VAL A 50 2.81 14.81 33.83
CA VAL A 50 3.45 15.50 32.71
C VAL A 50 2.40 15.79 31.64
N ARG A 51 2.27 17.05 31.24
CA ARG A 51 1.36 17.44 30.15
C ARG A 51 2.01 17.21 28.79
N VAL A 52 1.27 16.62 27.86
CA VAL A 52 1.68 16.44 26.47
C VAL A 52 0.78 17.24 25.53
N GLN A 53 1.26 17.48 24.32
CA GLN A 53 0.52 18.29 23.32
C GLN A 53 -0.55 17.48 22.58
N GLN A 54 -0.44 16.16 22.55
CA GLN A 54 -1.37 15.28 21.85
C GLN A 54 -2.72 15.18 22.56
N SER A 55 -3.79 15.07 21.78
CA SER A 55 -5.12 14.73 22.29
C SER A 55 -5.15 13.31 22.83
N ALA A 56 -6.18 12.98 23.62
CA ALA A 56 -6.34 11.64 24.17
C ALA A 56 -6.41 10.57 23.08
N ARG A 57 -7.05 10.86 21.94
CA ARG A 57 -7.16 9.93 20.80
C ARG A 57 -5.78 9.56 20.24
N VAL A 58 -4.95 10.58 19.97
CA VAL A 58 -3.61 10.40 19.43
C VAL A 58 -2.71 9.72 20.46
N LEU A 59 -2.75 10.20 21.71
CA LEU A 59 -1.94 9.64 22.80
C LEU A 59 -2.32 8.17 23.08
N ASN A 60 -3.60 7.80 22.95
CA ASN A 60 -4.03 6.42 23.09
C ASN A 60 -3.34 5.50 22.07
N VAL A 61 -3.28 5.90 20.80
CA VAL A 61 -2.56 5.15 19.75
C VAL A 61 -1.06 5.07 20.06
N VAL A 62 -0.44 6.19 20.46
CA VAL A 62 0.97 6.26 20.86
C VAL A 62 1.27 5.25 21.97
N MET A 63 0.45 5.25 23.03
CA MET A 63 0.64 4.36 24.17
C MET A 63 0.44 2.89 23.80
N HIS A 64 -0.57 2.56 22.99
CA HIS A 64 -0.78 1.20 22.51
C HIS A 64 0.42 0.73 21.67
N ALA A 65 0.94 1.57 20.78
CA ALA A 65 2.12 1.25 19.97
C ALA A 65 3.36 0.99 20.83
N LEU A 66 3.60 1.82 21.84
CA LEU A 66 4.77 1.70 22.73
C LEU A 66 4.74 0.46 23.63
N TYR A 67 3.54 0.02 24.00
CA TYR A 67 3.35 -1.18 24.82
C TYR A 67 3.11 -2.45 24.00
N GLY A 68 3.10 -2.34 22.66
CA GLY A 68 2.83 -3.47 21.76
C GLY A 68 1.38 -3.94 21.78
N PHE A 69 0.44 -3.10 22.22
CA PHE A 69 -0.99 -3.39 22.24
C PHE A 69 -1.67 -3.02 20.93
N ASN A 70 -2.83 -3.63 20.68
CA ASN A 70 -3.61 -3.38 19.47
C ASN A 70 -4.54 -2.16 19.65
N PRO A 71 -4.37 -1.08 18.85
CA PRO A 71 -5.25 0.08 18.91
C PRO A 71 -6.60 -0.11 18.17
N ALA A 72 -6.77 -1.19 17.40
CA ALA A 72 -7.96 -1.40 16.56
C ALA A 72 -9.32 -1.34 17.27
N PRO A 73 -9.50 -1.83 18.52
CA PRO A 73 -10.77 -1.72 19.22
C PRO A 73 -11.28 -0.29 19.43
N TYR A 74 -10.39 0.71 19.36
CA TYR A 74 -10.74 2.12 19.51
C TYR A 74 -11.07 2.80 18.18
N ALA A 75 -11.00 2.07 17.06
CA ALA A 75 -11.31 2.53 15.71
C ALA A 75 -10.73 3.93 15.38
N PRO A 76 -9.40 4.15 15.55
CA PRO A 76 -8.79 5.42 15.18
C PRO A 76 -8.94 5.66 13.67
N ASP A 77 -9.28 6.89 13.31
CA ASP A 77 -9.27 7.34 11.92
C ASP A 77 -7.82 7.56 11.40
N LEU A 78 -7.67 7.68 10.09
CA LEU A 78 -6.35 7.80 9.45
C LEU A 78 -5.62 9.09 9.86
N ASP A 79 -6.35 10.17 10.15
CA ASP A 79 -5.76 11.43 10.62
C ASP A 79 -5.16 11.25 12.02
N THR A 80 -5.89 10.59 12.94
CA THR A 80 -5.41 10.22 14.27
C THR A 80 -4.18 9.30 14.18
N LEU A 81 -4.18 8.33 13.25
CA LEU A 81 -3.04 7.45 13.02
C LEU A 81 -1.83 8.23 12.48
N SER A 82 -2.03 9.16 11.55
CA SER A 82 -0.98 10.04 11.02
C SER A 82 -0.37 10.91 12.12
N ASP A 83 -1.21 11.54 12.93
CA ASP A 83 -0.76 12.39 14.05
C ASP A 83 -0.01 11.57 15.11
N ALA A 84 -0.46 10.33 15.37
CA ALA A 84 0.24 9.42 16.27
C ALA A 84 1.62 9.03 15.72
N MET A 85 1.75 8.82 14.41
CA MET A 85 3.04 8.55 13.77
C MET A 85 3.99 9.75 13.84
N ASP A 86 3.49 10.97 13.60
CA ASP A 86 4.27 12.20 13.79
C ASP A 86 4.70 12.37 15.25
N ALA A 87 3.81 12.11 16.20
CA ALA A 87 4.15 12.12 17.63
C ALA A 87 5.26 11.11 17.95
N LEU A 88 5.11 9.84 17.54
CA LEU A 88 6.09 8.78 17.78
C LEU A 88 7.46 9.12 17.17
N CYS A 89 7.49 9.41 15.87
CA CYS A 89 8.73 9.51 15.10
C CYS A 89 9.43 10.86 15.25
N LYS A 90 8.68 11.97 15.22
CA LYS A 90 9.24 13.32 15.23
C LYS A 90 9.31 13.91 16.63
N THR A 91 8.21 13.81 17.39
CA THR A 91 8.15 14.45 18.72
C THR A 91 8.93 13.65 19.75
N TYR A 92 8.66 12.34 19.83
CA TYR A 92 9.25 11.46 20.84
C TYR A 92 10.49 10.71 20.36
N ALA A 93 10.96 10.99 19.14
CA ALA A 93 12.17 10.41 18.55
C ALA A 93 12.28 8.89 18.71
N ILE A 94 11.15 8.19 18.56
CA ILE A 94 11.09 6.72 18.62
C ILE A 94 11.50 6.16 17.27
N HIS A 95 12.35 5.14 17.30
CA HIS A 95 12.79 4.49 16.07
C HIS A 95 11.65 3.68 15.44
N GLN A 96 11.43 3.86 14.14
CA GLN A 96 10.32 3.24 13.42
C GLN A 96 10.27 1.72 13.55
N SER A 97 11.43 1.06 13.57
CA SER A 97 11.48 -0.41 13.70
C SER A 97 10.84 -0.94 15.00
N VAL A 98 10.69 -0.11 16.03
CA VAL A 98 10.13 -0.50 17.33
C VAL A 98 8.60 -0.48 17.30
N VAL A 99 7.99 0.39 16.49
CA VAL A 99 6.54 0.66 16.52
C VAL A 99 5.83 0.48 15.19
N LEU A 100 6.57 0.39 14.07
CA LEU A 100 6.05 0.35 12.70
C LEU A 100 6.54 -0.86 11.88
N ALA A 101 7.17 -1.85 12.52
CA ALA A 101 7.50 -3.10 11.84
C ALA A 101 6.22 -3.84 11.36
N PRO A 102 6.27 -4.58 10.23
CA PRO A 102 5.09 -5.23 9.65
C PRO A 102 4.34 -6.20 10.56
N SER A 103 5.01 -6.77 11.56
CA SER A 103 4.40 -7.67 12.56
C SER A 103 3.66 -6.94 13.68
N LEU A 104 3.74 -5.61 13.74
CA LEU A 104 3.20 -4.83 14.85
C LEU A 104 1.76 -4.36 14.59
N PRO A 105 0.94 -4.23 15.65
CA PRO A 105 -0.47 -3.87 15.50
C PRO A 105 -0.71 -2.52 14.82
N LEU A 106 0.17 -1.53 15.05
CA LEU A 106 0.07 -0.22 14.41
C LEU A 106 0.26 -0.30 12.89
N PHE A 107 1.17 -1.16 12.42
CA PHE A 107 1.30 -1.42 10.98
C PHE A 107 0.04 -2.06 10.41
N THR A 108 -0.48 -3.09 11.10
CA THR A 108 -1.67 -3.84 10.66
C THR A 108 -2.89 -2.94 10.51
N ILE A 109 -3.13 -2.03 11.46
CA ILE A 109 -4.27 -1.10 11.36
C ILE A 109 -4.08 -0.09 10.22
N LEU A 110 -2.87 0.46 10.04
CA LEU A 110 -2.57 1.36 8.91
C LEU A 110 -2.82 0.65 7.56
N ALA A 111 -2.36 -0.59 7.42
CA ALA A 111 -2.57 -1.38 6.22
C ALA A 111 -4.06 -1.70 5.98
N ALA A 112 -4.87 -1.84 7.04
CA ALA A 112 -6.30 -2.06 6.94
C ALA A 112 -7.08 -0.87 6.34
N HIS A 113 -6.54 0.36 6.42
CA HIS A 113 -7.11 1.53 5.74
C HIS A 113 -6.82 1.58 4.23
N ALA A 114 -5.84 0.81 3.74
CA ALA A 114 -5.37 0.90 2.37
C ALA A 114 -6.46 0.61 1.30
N PRO A 115 -7.36 -0.38 1.45
CA PRO A 115 -8.41 -0.62 0.46
C PRO A 115 -9.43 0.53 0.33
N LEU A 116 -9.66 1.30 1.40
CA LEU A 116 -10.64 2.39 1.44
C LEU A 116 -10.02 3.74 1.06
N GLN A 117 -8.77 3.98 1.47
CA GLN A 117 -8.07 5.25 1.28
C GLN A 117 -6.64 5.01 0.78
N PRO A 118 -6.46 4.35 -0.38
CA PRO A 118 -5.15 3.85 -0.82
C PRO A 118 -4.13 4.97 -1.01
N PHE A 119 -4.56 6.10 -1.57
CA PHE A 119 -3.69 7.24 -1.81
C PHE A 119 -3.23 7.90 -0.51
N ALA A 120 -4.13 8.06 0.46
CA ALA A 120 -3.80 8.67 1.75
C ALA A 120 -2.83 7.78 2.55
N VAL A 121 -3.05 6.46 2.56
CA VAL A 121 -2.13 5.51 3.21
C VAL A 121 -0.77 5.47 2.51
N TYR A 122 -0.73 5.49 1.19
CA TYR A 122 0.52 5.56 0.42
C TYR A 122 1.29 6.86 0.68
N ALA A 123 0.59 7.99 0.75
CA ALA A 123 1.15 9.29 1.09
C ALA A 123 1.68 9.35 2.53
N LEU A 124 0.96 8.75 3.48
CA LEU A 124 1.42 8.61 4.87
C LEU A 124 2.67 7.74 4.95
N ALA A 125 2.70 6.62 4.23
CA ALA A 125 3.87 5.77 4.14
C ALA A 125 5.07 6.55 3.57
N ALA A 126 4.87 7.32 2.51
CA ALA A 126 5.91 8.14 1.89
C ALA A 126 6.46 9.21 2.85
N LYS A 127 5.58 9.90 3.59
CA LYS A 127 5.94 10.94 4.58
C LYS A 127 6.88 10.41 5.68
N HIS A 128 6.77 9.14 6.04
CA HIS A 128 7.59 8.49 7.07
C HIS A 128 8.61 7.50 6.51
N ASP A 129 8.80 7.43 5.19
CA ASP A 129 9.67 6.46 4.51
C ASP A 129 9.39 4.99 4.87
N MET A 130 8.10 4.64 5.04
CA MET A 130 7.65 3.30 5.37
C MET A 130 7.43 2.44 4.12
N GLU A 131 8.52 1.95 3.56
CA GLU A 131 8.48 1.12 2.34
C GLU A 131 7.50 -0.08 2.41
N PRO A 132 7.44 -0.88 3.49
CA PRO A 132 6.50 -2.01 3.54
C PRO A 132 5.03 -1.60 3.48
N LEU A 133 4.66 -0.45 4.07
CA LEU A 133 3.30 0.07 4.03
C LEU A 133 2.97 0.65 2.65
N ALA A 134 3.94 1.33 2.02
CA ALA A 134 3.80 1.83 0.67
C ALA A 134 3.60 0.68 -0.34
N ILE A 135 4.32 -0.43 -0.19
CA ILE A 135 4.12 -1.65 -0.98
C ILE A 135 2.69 -2.18 -0.78
N ALA A 136 2.25 -2.34 0.47
CA ALA A 136 0.91 -2.85 0.79
C ALA A 136 -0.22 -1.98 0.22
N ALA A 137 -0.04 -0.66 0.20
CA ALA A 137 -1.02 0.27 -0.35
C ALA A 137 -0.99 0.36 -1.89
N SER A 138 0.19 0.20 -2.51
CA SER A 138 0.37 0.44 -3.95
C SER A 138 -0.47 -0.44 -4.87
N GLN A 139 -0.79 -1.68 -4.46
CA GLN A 139 -1.67 -2.56 -5.24
C GLN A 139 -3.08 -1.98 -5.46
N PHE A 140 -3.58 -1.19 -4.51
CA PHE A 140 -4.88 -0.56 -4.57
C PHE A 140 -4.86 0.75 -5.38
N LEU A 141 -3.67 1.19 -5.81
CA LEU A 141 -3.50 2.39 -6.64
C LEU A 141 -3.45 2.09 -8.14
N LEU A 142 -3.51 0.82 -8.57
CA LEU A 142 -3.44 0.49 -10.01
C LEU A 142 -4.55 1.14 -10.85
N SER A 143 -5.73 1.34 -10.27
CA SER A 143 -6.87 2.04 -10.89
C SER A 143 -6.85 3.55 -10.63
N TYR A 144 -5.88 4.06 -9.86
CA TYR A 144 -5.83 5.46 -9.47
C TYR A 144 -5.43 6.34 -10.67
N PRO A 145 -6.22 7.38 -10.99
CA PRO A 145 -5.94 8.24 -12.13
C PRO A 145 -4.76 9.18 -11.82
N LEU A 146 -3.56 8.81 -12.29
CA LEU A 146 -2.33 9.58 -12.03
C LEU A 146 -2.40 11.05 -12.46
N SER A 147 -3.26 11.39 -13.42
CA SER A 147 -3.51 12.78 -13.85
C SER A 147 -4.17 13.65 -12.80
N THR A 148 -4.76 13.06 -11.75
CA THR A 148 -5.40 13.79 -10.64
C THR A 148 -4.43 14.18 -9.54
N ILE A 149 -3.18 13.71 -9.60
CA ILE A 149 -2.15 14.05 -8.62
C ILE A 149 -1.81 15.54 -8.75
N THR A 150 -2.06 16.29 -7.68
CA THR A 150 -1.74 17.72 -7.61
C THR A 150 -0.28 17.97 -7.23
N ASP A 151 0.18 19.22 -7.34
CA ASP A 151 1.51 19.61 -6.86
C ASP A 151 1.66 19.41 -5.33
N ASP A 152 0.58 19.62 -4.58
CA ASP A 152 0.51 19.37 -3.13
C ASP A 152 0.69 17.89 -2.82
N ASP A 153 0.05 17.03 -3.61
CA ASP A 153 0.21 15.59 -3.52
C ASP A 153 1.63 15.15 -3.87
N ALA A 154 2.22 15.70 -4.94
CA ALA A 154 3.59 15.43 -5.33
C ALA A 154 4.58 15.84 -4.23
N ARG A 155 4.36 16.99 -3.58
CA ARG A 155 5.14 17.43 -2.41
C ARG A 155 4.99 16.48 -1.23
N ARG A 156 3.77 16.01 -0.95
CA ARG A 156 3.48 15.08 0.14
C ARG A 156 4.10 13.70 -0.07
N LEU A 157 4.09 13.19 -1.29
CA LEU A 157 4.73 11.92 -1.66
C LEU A 157 6.25 12.01 -1.69
N GLY A 158 6.77 13.16 -2.12
CA GLY A 158 8.18 13.31 -2.44
C GLY A 158 8.58 12.57 -3.71
N ALA A 159 9.76 12.92 -4.24
CA ALA A 159 10.21 12.43 -5.55
C ALA A 159 10.34 10.90 -5.64
N VAL A 160 10.75 10.25 -4.55
CA VAL A 160 11.02 8.80 -4.53
C VAL A 160 9.74 7.99 -4.70
N TYR A 161 8.73 8.24 -3.86
CA TYR A 161 7.47 7.50 -3.88
C TYR A 161 6.61 7.90 -5.08
N LEU A 162 6.63 9.18 -5.48
CA LEU A 162 5.98 9.62 -6.72
C LEU A 162 6.55 8.87 -7.94
N ARG A 163 7.88 8.82 -8.09
CA ARG A 163 8.52 8.08 -9.19
C ARG A 163 8.15 6.61 -9.15
N ARG A 164 8.19 5.97 -7.98
CA ARG A 164 7.83 4.55 -7.83
C ARG A 164 6.39 4.26 -8.27
N LEU A 165 5.43 5.11 -7.89
CA LEU A 165 4.04 4.98 -8.31
C LEU A 165 3.88 5.11 -9.84
N PHE A 166 4.48 6.12 -10.46
CA PHE A 166 4.41 6.28 -11.92
C PHE A 166 5.04 5.10 -12.66
N PHE A 167 6.22 4.64 -12.21
CA PHE A 167 6.90 3.50 -12.82
C PHE A 167 6.16 2.18 -12.63
N LEU A 168 5.38 2.01 -11.55
CA LEU A 168 4.47 0.87 -11.40
C LEU A 168 3.43 0.87 -12.54
N HIS A 169 2.76 1.99 -12.78
CA HIS A 169 1.75 2.08 -13.85
C HIS A 169 2.36 1.93 -15.24
N LEU A 170 3.42 2.68 -15.53
CA LEU A 170 4.11 2.64 -16.82
C LEU A 170 4.67 1.24 -17.10
N GLY A 171 5.34 0.62 -16.12
CA GLY A 171 5.91 -0.71 -16.26
C GLY A 171 4.85 -1.78 -16.52
N ARG A 172 3.68 -1.69 -15.88
CA ARG A 172 2.56 -2.60 -16.14
C ARG A 172 1.96 -2.40 -17.53
N ILE A 173 1.75 -1.15 -17.93
CA ILE A 173 1.28 -0.79 -19.26
C ILE A 173 2.22 -1.32 -20.35
N ASP A 174 3.53 -1.13 -20.17
CA ASP A 174 4.53 -1.57 -21.14
C ASP A 174 4.66 -3.10 -21.16
N ALA A 175 4.50 -3.76 -20.01
CA ALA A 175 4.37 -5.22 -19.96
C ALA A 175 3.14 -5.71 -20.73
N LEU A 176 1.98 -5.07 -20.58
CA LEU A 176 0.75 -5.44 -21.29
C LEU A 176 0.93 -5.32 -22.81
N LYS A 177 1.51 -4.21 -23.28
CA LYS A 177 1.83 -4.00 -24.70
C LYS A 177 2.75 -5.09 -25.25
N ARG A 178 3.82 -5.43 -24.52
CA ARG A 178 4.74 -6.51 -24.91
C ARG A 178 4.06 -7.87 -24.97
N LEU A 179 3.14 -8.16 -24.04
CA LEU A 179 2.43 -9.43 -24.00
C LEU A 179 1.36 -9.55 -25.09
N LEU A 180 0.73 -8.45 -25.51
CA LEU A 180 -0.27 -8.44 -26.58
C LEU A 180 0.33 -8.40 -28.00
N GLY A 181 1.55 -7.89 -28.14
CA GLY A 181 2.24 -7.71 -29.42
C GLY A 181 2.40 -8.99 -30.26
N PRO A 182 2.87 -10.12 -29.70
CA PRO A 182 3.03 -11.36 -30.46
C PRO A 182 1.68 -11.92 -30.93
N LEU A 183 1.58 -12.14 -32.24
CA LEU A 183 0.41 -12.73 -32.88
C LEU A 183 0.27 -14.22 -32.54
N PRO A 184 -0.95 -14.79 -32.56
CA PRO A 184 -1.12 -16.24 -32.46
C PRO A 184 -0.32 -16.96 -33.56
N GLU A 185 0.35 -18.04 -33.18
CA GLU A 185 1.00 -18.93 -34.16
C GLU A 185 -0.06 -19.52 -35.09
N MET A 186 0.34 -19.81 -36.33
CA MET A 186 -0.59 -20.41 -37.30
C MET A 186 -0.21 -21.84 -37.54
N HIS A 187 -1.22 -22.71 -37.57
CA HIS A 187 -1.03 -24.08 -38.00
C HIS A 187 -0.81 -24.12 -39.53
N THR A 188 -0.24 -25.21 -40.03
CA THR A 188 -0.08 -25.42 -41.47
C THR A 188 -1.45 -25.39 -42.16
N PRO A 189 -1.60 -24.69 -43.31
CA PRO A 189 -2.87 -24.62 -44.03
C PRO A 189 -3.42 -26.00 -44.37
N THR A 190 -4.72 -26.19 -44.17
CA THR A 190 -5.46 -27.42 -44.50
C THR A 190 -6.46 -27.14 -45.62
N ALA A 191 -7.07 -28.18 -46.19
CA ALA A 191 -8.11 -28.03 -47.21
C ALA A 191 -9.29 -27.17 -46.74
N ASP A 192 -9.57 -27.23 -45.44
CA ASP A 192 -10.66 -26.54 -44.78
C ASP A 192 -10.23 -25.15 -44.24
N CYS A 193 -8.98 -24.98 -43.82
CA CYS A 193 -8.49 -23.72 -43.26
C CYS A 193 -7.28 -23.19 -44.05
N ASP A 194 -7.56 -22.23 -44.93
CA ASP A 194 -6.55 -21.58 -45.78
C ASP A 194 -5.90 -20.36 -45.10
N ALA A 195 -4.88 -19.81 -45.74
CA ALA A 195 -4.18 -18.62 -45.25
C ALA A 195 -5.11 -17.39 -45.12
N LYS A 196 -6.22 -17.30 -45.87
CA LYS A 196 -7.16 -16.18 -45.78
C LYS A 196 -7.99 -16.25 -44.51
N VAL A 197 -8.41 -17.45 -44.10
CA VAL A 197 -9.10 -17.65 -42.81
C VAL A 197 -8.17 -17.31 -41.65
N GLN A 198 -6.92 -17.76 -41.70
CA GLN A 198 -5.92 -17.45 -40.69
C GLN A 198 -5.60 -15.95 -40.61
N GLU A 199 -5.54 -15.26 -41.74
CA GLU A 199 -5.32 -13.81 -41.79
C GLU A 199 -6.47 -13.01 -41.16
N LYS A 200 -7.74 -13.44 -41.35
CA LYS A 200 -8.88 -12.84 -40.66
C LYS A 200 -8.74 -12.96 -39.14
N LEU A 201 -8.25 -14.10 -38.65
CA LEU A 201 -7.96 -14.28 -37.23
C LEU A 201 -6.85 -13.35 -36.72
N ARG A 202 -5.75 -13.17 -37.48
CA ARG A 202 -4.70 -12.19 -37.11
C ARG A 202 -5.27 -10.80 -36.97
N ARG A 203 -6.09 -10.36 -37.93
CA ARG A 203 -6.72 -9.03 -37.89
C ARG A 203 -7.64 -8.86 -36.69
N ALA A 204 -8.44 -9.89 -36.37
CA ALA A 204 -9.31 -9.87 -35.21
C ALA A 204 -8.51 -9.78 -33.89
N TRP A 205 -7.40 -10.53 -33.79
CA TRP A 205 -6.46 -10.40 -32.66
C TRP A 205 -5.85 -9.00 -32.59
N THR A 206 -5.31 -8.49 -33.71
CA THR A 206 -4.69 -7.16 -33.76
C THR A 206 -5.66 -6.08 -33.33
N LEU A 207 -6.93 -6.14 -33.75
CA LEU A 207 -7.94 -5.18 -33.35
C LEU A 207 -8.24 -5.26 -31.84
N ALA A 208 -8.42 -6.46 -31.30
CA ALA A 208 -8.68 -6.64 -29.87
C ALA A 208 -7.47 -6.21 -29.01
N ALA A 209 -6.26 -6.55 -29.45
CA ALA A 209 -5.02 -6.12 -28.82
C ALA A 209 -4.86 -4.59 -28.85
N ALA A 210 -5.15 -3.96 -30.00
CA ALA A 210 -5.09 -2.51 -30.14
C ALA A 210 -6.10 -1.81 -29.21
N PHE A 211 -7.31 -2.36 -29.06
CA PHE A 211 -8.31 -1.86 -28.13
C PHE A 211 -7.81 -1.90 -26.68
N LEU A 212 -7.28 -3.03 -26.23
CA LEU A 212 -6.72 -3.19 -24.88
C LEU A 212 -5.51 -2.26 -24.63
N ILE A 213 -4.65 -2.08 -25.64
CA ILE A 213 -3.52 -1.15 -25.57
C ILE A 213 -4.00 0.30 -25.49
N TYR A 214 -5.05 0.65 -26.24
CA TYR A 214 -5.64 1.98 -26.23
C TYR A 214 -6.26 2.33 -24.87
N GLU A 215 -6.95 1.38 -24.22
CA GLU A 215 -7.46 1.59 -22.86
C GLU A 215 -6.33 1.89 -21.86
N ASN A 216 -5.14 1.33 -22.08
CA ASN A 216 -3.89 1.69 -21.38
C ASN A 216 -4.01 1.62 -19.84
N ARG A 217 -4.76 0.63 -19.35
CA ARG A 217 -5.16 0.48 -17.95
C ARG A 217 -4.19 -0.40 -17.16
N ALA A 218 -3.53 0.17 -16.15
CA ALA A 218 -2.62 -0.57 -15.28
C ALA A 218 -3.35 -1.59 -14.36
N ASP A 219 -4.64 -1.40 -14.13
CA ASP A 219 -5.53 -2.26 -13.36
C ASP A 219 -6.20 -3.37 -14.18
N THR A 220 -5.82 -3.54 -15.44
CA THR A 220 -6.30 -4.65 -16.28
C THR A 220 -6.14 -5.99 -15.56
N THR A 221 -7.22 -6.74 -15.41
CA THR A 221 -7.22 -8.02 -14.71
C THR A 221 -7.09 -9.20 -15.69
N PRO A 222 -6.59 -10.37 -15.25
CA PRO A 222 -6.62 -11.57 -16.07
C PRO A 222 -8.03 -11.91 -16.59
N GLN A 223 -9.06 -11.63 -15.78
CA GLN A 223 -10.47 -11.85 -16.12
C GLN A 223 -10.95 -10.89 -17.22
N SER A 224 -10.55 -9.61 -17.18
CA SER A 224 -10.93 -8.66 -18.23
C SER A 224 -10.26 -8.99 -19.57
N LEU A 225 -9.02 -9.50 -19.55
CA LEU A 225 -8.35 -10.01 -20.74
C LEU A 225 -9.08 -11.22 -21.33
N GLN A 226 -9.46 -12.20 -20.48
CA GLN A 226 -10.24 -13.35 -20.91
C GLN A 226 -11.61 -12.93 -21.50
N ALA A 227 -12.28 -11.96 -20.88
CA ALA A 227 -13.57 -11.46 -21.35
C ALA A 227 -13.46 -10.75 -22.71
N THR A 228 -12.34 -10.06 -22.97
CA THR A 228 -12.11 -9.33 -24.23
C THR A 228 -11.64 -10.25 -25.35
N LEU A 229 -10.73 -11.19 -25.06
CA LEU A 229 -10.11 -12.06 -26.08
C LEU A 229 -10.86 -13.38 -26.29
N GLY A 230 -11.55 -13.90 -25.27
CA GLY A 230 -12.31 -15.14 -25.35
C GLY A 230 -13.36 -15.19 -26.47
N PRO A 231 -14.14 -14.12 -26.72
CA PRO A 231 -15.11 -14.07 -27.82
C PRO A 231 -14.52 -14.31 -29.21
N LEU A 232 -13.21 -14.13 -29.40
CA LEU A 232 -12.53 -14.43 -30.66
C LEU A 232 -12.57 -15.93 -31.04
N LEU A 233 -12.85 -16.82 -30.07
CA LEU A 233 -12.99 -18.27 -30.29
C LEU A 233 -14.37 -18.68 -30.83
N ASN A 234 -15.38 -17.81 -30.74
CA ASN A 234 -16.76 -18.12 -31.13
C ASN A 234 -16.96 -18.27 -32.64
N PRO A 235 -16.45 -17.38 -33.51
CA PRO A 235 -16.63 -17.51 -34.96
C PRO A 235 -15.71 -18.56 -35.60
N LEU A 236 -14.81 -19.19 -34.82
CA LEU A 236 -13.86 -20.17 -35.34
C LEU A 236 -14.46 -21.56 -35.39
N TRP A 237 -14.54 -22.10 -36.60
CA TRP A 237 -14.99 -23.46 -36.88
C TRP A 237 -13.84 -24.46 -37.02
N CYS A 238 -12.63 -23.99 -37.38
CA CYS A 238 -11.42 -24.81 -37.44
C CYS A 238 -10.91 -25.15 -36.02
N SER A 239 -10.79 -26.44 -35.71
CA SER A 239 -10.30 -26.93 -34.40
C SER A 239 -8.90 -26.44 -34.08
N ASP A 240 -8.00 -26.44 -35.06
CA ASP A 240 -6.58 -26.12 -34.88
C ASP A 240 -6.41 -24.62 -34.59
N CYS A 241 -7.10 -23.76 -35.34
CA CYS A 241 -7.17 -22.31 -35.06
C CYS A 241 -7.70 -22.05 -33.64
N ARG A 242 -8.74 -22.78 -33.23
CA ARG A 242 -9.33 -22.63 -31.90
C ARG A 242 -8.35 -23.06 -30.81
N GLN A 243 -7.63 -24.16 -31.01
CA GLN A 243 -6.62 -24.65 -30.08
C GLN A 243 -5.45 -23.67 -29.94
N VAL A 244 -4.88 -23.20 -31.05
CA VAL A 244 -3.74 -22.28 -31.01
C VAL A 244 -4.14 -20.93 -30.40
N LEU A 245 -5.32 -20.39 -30.75
CA LEU A 245 -5.80 -19.16 -30.14
C LEU A 245 -6.06 -19.31 -28.64
N SER A 246 -6.70 -20.41 -28.23
CA SER A 246 -6.96 -20.69 -26.81
C SER A 246 -5.64 -20.80 -26.02
N ALA A 247 -4.67 -21.55 -26.55
CA ALA A 247 -3.34 -21.67 -25.96
C ALA A 247 -2.64 -20.31 -25.86
N ARG A 248 -2.75 -19.47 -26.88
CA ARG A 248 -2.20 -18.11 -26.88
C ARG A 248 -2.83 -17.23 -25.80
N ILE A 249 -4.16 -17.25 -25.66
CA ILE A 249 -4.89 -16.49 -24.63
C ILE A 249 -4.48 -16.96 -23.23
N GLN A 250 -4.45 -18.28 -22.99
CA GLN A 250 -4.05 -18.83 -21.69
C GLN A 250 -2.60 -18.49 -21.33
N SER A 251 -1.69 -18.58 -22.30
CA SER A 251 -0.29 -18.17 -22.12
C SER A 251 -0.18 -16.69 -21.77
N LEU A 252 -0.94 -15.82 -22.46
CA LEU A 252 -0.98 -14.38 -22.18
C LEU A 252 -1.49 -14.11 -20.76
N ILE A 253 -2.60 -14.74 -20.35
CA ILE A 253 -3.19 -14.57 -19.01
C ILE A 253 -2.23 -15.04 -17.93
N THR A 254 -1.58 -16.18 -18.13
CA THR A 254 -0.58 -16.72 -17.21
C THR A 254 0.58 -15.76 -17.06
N GLN A 255 1.14 -15.27 -18.16
CA GLN A 255 2.23 -14.29 -18.13
C GLN A 255 1.80 -12.95 -17.53
N TRP A 256 0.57 -12.50 -17.77
CA TRP A 256 0.05 -11.27 -17.17
C TRP A 256 -0.09 -11.38 -15.64
N SER A 257 -0.49 -12.55 -15.15
CA SER A 257 -0.66 -12.80 -13.71
C SER A 257 0.65 -12.68 -12.91
N THR A 258 1.81 -12.83 -13.56
CA THR A 258 3.13 -12.68 -12.93
C THR A 258 3.67 -11.25 -12.99
N VAL A 259 3.00 -10.34 -13.70
CA VAL A 259 3.42 -8.93 -13.80
C VAL A 259 3.19 -8.24 -12.45
N LYS A 260 4.27 -7.63 -11.94
CA LYS A 260 4.30 -6.92 -10.65
C LYS A 260 3.11 -5.97 -10.47
N THR A 261 2.41 -6.07 -9.34
CA THR A 261 1.23 -5.25 -8.99
C THR A 261 1.51 -4.21 -7.90
N THR A 262 2.71 -4.21 -7.32
CA THR A 262 3.15 -3.30 -6.27
C THR A 262 4.44 -2.57 -6.63
N ILE A 263 4.76 -1.48 -5.92
CA ILE A 263 6.02 -0.73 -6.13
C ILE A 263 7.28 -1.54 -5.83
#